data_AF-A0A8T4M4H7-F1
#
_entry.id   AF-A0A8T4M4H7-F1
#
_cell.length_a   1.000
_cell.length_b   1.000
_cell.length_c   1.000
_cell.angle_alpha   90.00
_cell.angle_beta   90.00
_cell.angle_gamma   90.00
#
_symmetry.space_group_name_H-M   'P 1'
#
loop_
_entity.id
_entity.type
_entity.pdbx_description
1 polymer ?
#
loop_
_entity_poly.entity_id
_entity_poly.type
_entity_poly.pdbx_seq_one_letter_code
_entity_poly.pdbx_strand_id
1 'polypeptide(L)'
;MVIFSFFWYSQITSVSDSFIERGKNNFIRFYDLFSQEQKLGNEQLGAFNPLSRPTISLSDEINNYKEKFIFENNSGIKESLQISSLPNNIQNYSLSNIFNKLQFTLLVIFSLSFIFGLYPLFKMRKIIDTQFYLLILSSIIVAGLFIVTPLSSSGYNLNRLIQQSLILLAPISIYGLLVIGSLFRKYKEIFVCIFLILFLFSLTNVFYLYSDSEKVQLRFANFGKNYWMEFVPKSDIYSANWLMKLEGDKQINIDFYSHFRFYSSQYFLFNAGLHKEIFYSYNPDNKNYIYSSSTNKIGGIIPKSISGIYIPFEFPQKFLDENKNNIYDNGGSEVFK
;
A
#
# COMPACT_ATOMS: atom_id res chain seq x y z
N MET A 1 -10.39 -26.02 -5.57
CA MET A 1 -9.56 -25.48 -6.68
C MET A 1 -9.91 -24.04 -7.05
N VAL A 2 -11.17 -23.69 -7.32
CA VAL A 2 -11.57 -22.31 -7.73
C VAL A 2 -11.16 -21.22 -6.74
N ILE A 3 -11.32 -21.45 -5.44
CA ILE A 3 -10.87 -20.53 -4.38
C ILE A 3 -9.34 -20.35 -4.42
N PHE A 4 -8.60 -21.41 -4.73
CA PHE A 4 -7.15 -21.42 -4.85
C PHE A 4 -6.68 -20.66 -6.10
N SER A 5 -7.40 -20.80 -7.22
CA SER A 5 -7.17 -20.01 -8.43
C SER A 5 -7.46 -18.53 -8.22
N PHE A 6 -8.46 -18.19 -7.39
CA PHE A 6 -8.76 -16.81 -7.01
C PHE A 6 -7.66 -16.21 -6.11
N PHE A 7 -7.17 -16.97 -5.11
CA PHE A 7 -6.04 -16.54 -4.28
C PHE A 7 -4.74 -16.40 -5.07
N TRP A 8 -4.47 -17.31 -6.01
CA TRP A 8 -3.32 -17.18 -6.92
C TRP A 8 -3.48 -15.99 -7.87
N TYR A 9 -4.69 -15.74 -8.39
CA TYR A 9 -4.97 -14.58 -9.24
C TYR A 9 -4.85 -13.25 -8.47
N SER A 10 -5.12 -13.23 -7.15
CA SER A 10 -4.90 -12.05 -6.32
C SER A 10 -3.42 -11.76 -6.03
N GLN A 11 -2.54 -12.78 -6.08
CA GLN A 11 -1.08 -12.64 -5.90
C GLN A 11 -0.39 -11.77 -6.96
N ILE A 12 -1.03 -11.56 -8.12
CA ILE A 12 -0.47 -10.76 -9.22
C ILE A 12 -0.75 -9.25 -9.03
N THR A 13 -1.42 -8.83 -7.96
CA THR A 13 -1.71 -7.39 -7.70
C THR A 13 -1.70 -6.96 -6.25
N SER A 14 -1.64 -5.65 -6.03
CA SER A 14 -1.60 -4.82 -4.80
C SER A 14 -2.67 -5.06 -3.70
N VAL A 15 -3.41 -6.17 -3.72
CA VAL A 15 -4.43 -6.49 -2.71
C VAL A 15 -3.84 -6.71 -1.31
N SER A 16 -2.55 -7.04 -1.18
CA SER A 16 -1.91 -7.31 0.12
C SER A 16 -1.72 -6.07 1.00
N ASP A 17 -1.55 -4.90 0.40
CA ASP A 17 -0.91 -3.75 1.07
C ASP A 17 -1.73 -3.20 2.24
N SER A 18 -3.06 -3.29 2.16
CA SER A 18 -3.98 -2.84 3.22
C SER A 18 -4.01 -3.75 4.47
N PHE A 19 -3.63 -5.04 4.34
CA PHE A 19 -3.50 -5.95 5.47
C PHE A 19 -2.13 -5.78 6.15
N ILE A 20 -1.09 -5.53 5.36
CA ILE A 20 0.27 -5.29 5.87
C ILE A 20 0.34 -3.94 6.58
N GLU A 21 -0.22 -2.89 6.00
CA GLU A 21 -0.24 -1.56 6.62
C GLU A 21 -1.00 -1.60 7.95
N ARG A 22 -2.13 -2.32 8.02
CA ARG A 22 -2.85 -2.54 9.28
C ARG A 22 -2.16 -3.49 10.24
N GLY A 23 -1.55 -4.56 9.77
CA GLY A 23 -0.74 -5.46 10.58
C GLY A 23 0.42 -4.71 11.22
N LYS A 24 1.13 -3.92 10.41
CA LYS A 24 2.19 -3.01 10.84
C LYS A 24 1.68 -1.99 11.86
N ASN A 25 0.56 -1.31 11.57
CA ASN A 25 -0.03 -0.31 12.47
C ASN A 25 -0.53 -0.92 13.79
N ASN A 26 -1.08 -2.14 13.77
CA ASN A 26 -1.51 -2.86 14.97
C ASN A 26 -0.31 -3.37 15.77
N PHE A 27 0.77 -3.82 15.12
CA PHE A 27 2.00 -4.22 15.79
C PHE A 27 2.67 -3.01 16.46
N ILE A 28 2.67 -1.85 15.78
CA ILE A 28 3.13 -0.57 16.34
C ILE A 28 2.28 -0.19 17.57
N ARG A 29 0.94 -0.22 17.46
CA ARG A 29 0.04 0.10 18.60
C ARG A 29 0.13 -0.90 19.76
N PHE A 30 0.33 -2.18 19.45
CA PHE A 30 0.55 -3.21 20.47
C PHE A 30 1.85 -2.94 21.21
N TYR A 31 2.91 -2.55 20.51
CA TYR A 31 4.18 -2.15 21.13
C TYR A 31 4.06 -0.84 21.92
N ASP A 32 3.26 0.14 21.48
CA ASP A 32 2.99 1.37 22.23
C ASP A 32 2.37 1.10 23.62
N LEU A 33 1.62 0.01 23.76
CA LEU A 33 1.09 -0.44 25.05
C LEU A 33 2.18 -0.99 25.98
N PHE A 34 3.28 -1.51 25.45
CA PHE A 34 4.43 -2.02 26.23
C PHE A 34 5.58 -1.00 26.37
N SER A 35 5.63 0.02 25.50
CA SER A 35 6.68 1.04 25.50
C SER A 35 6.47 2.13 26.54
N GLN A 36 5.22 2.34 27.01
CA GLN A 36 4.97 3.24 28.14
C GLN A 36 5.61 2.76 29.44
N GLU A 37 5.85 1.45 29.59
CA GLU A 37 6.48 0.85 30.78
C GLU A 37 8.01 0.73 30.67
N GLN A 38 8.61 0.84 29.47
CA GLN A 38 10.06 0.71 29.25
C GLN A 38 10.86 2.02 29.34
N LYS A 39 10.31 3.09 29.92
CA LYS A 39 10.98 4.40 30.07
C LYS A 39 12.22 4.43 30.98
N LEU A 40 12.69 3.30 31.49
CA LEU A 40 13.86 3.21 32.36
C LEU A 40 14.75 2.02 31.95
N GLY A 41 15.75 2.26 31.09
CA GLY A 41 16.90 1.35 31.00
C GLY A 41 17.58 1.25 29.62
N ASN A 42 18.80 1.81 29.58
CA ASN A 42 19.94 1.47 28.72
C ASN A 42 19.99 1.99 27.26
N GLU A 43 20.84 3.00 27.09
CA GLU A 43 21.20 3.71 25.86
C GLU A 43 22.09 2.94 24.87
N GLN A 44 22.48 1.69 25.13
CA GLN A 44 23.37 0.94 24.23
C GLN A 44 22.66 0.00 23.26
N LEU A 45 21.33 -0.17 23.37
CA LEU A 45 20.49 -0.87 22.39
C LEU A 45 19.83 0.08 21.37
N GLY A 46 20.04 1.40 21.50
CA GLY A 46 19.42 2.42 20.64
C GLY A 46 19.80 2.31 19.16
N ALA A 47 20.97 1.76 18.83
CA ALA A 47 21.43 1.58 17.46
C ALA A 47 20.70 0.44 16.69
N PHE A 48 20.00 -0.45 17.41
CA PHE A 48 19.16 -1.51 16.84
C PHE A 48 17.67 -1.25 17.06
N ASN A 49 17.30 -0.05 17.51
CA ASN A 49 15.91 0.31 17.72
C ASN A 49 15.38 1.03 16.47
N PRO A 50 14.69 0.34 15.53
CA PRO A 50 14.10 0.99 14.34
C PRO A 50 12.98 2.00 14.71
N LEU A 51 12.77 2.25 16.00
CA LEU A 51 11.63 2.91 16.62
C LEU A 51 12.01 4.22 17.35
N SER A 52 13.24 4.71 17.23
CA SER A 52 13.56 6.10 17.57
C SER A 52 13.13 7.04 16.45
N ARG A 53 11.84 7.07 16.10
CA ARG A 53 11.32 8.19 15.30
C ARG A 53 11.10 9.36 16.25
N PRO A 54 11.68 10.54 15.97
CA PRO A 54 11.34 11.72 16.73
C PRO A 54 9.83 11.96 16.61
N THR A 55 9.20 12.35 17.72
CA THR A 55 7.78 12.73 17.81
C THR A 55 7.54 14.07 17.10
N ILE A 56 7.97 14.19 15.85
CA ILE A 56 7.61 15.32 15.00
C ILE A 56 6.18 15.05 14.58
N SER A 57 5.28 16.02 14.82
CA SER A 57 3.90 15.85 14.39
C SER A 57 3.86 15.76 12.86
N LEU A 58 2.94 14.97 12.31
CA LEU A 58 2.80 14.87 10.85
C LEU A 58 2.62 16.25 10.21
N SER A 59 1.91 17.16 10.87
CA SER A 59 1.77 18.56 10.45
C SER A 59 3.10 19.28 10.36
N ASP A 60 4.01 19.09 11.32
CA ASP A 60 5.34 19.70 11.29
C ASP A 60 6.19 19.10 10.18
N GLU A 61 6.10 17.79 9.93
CA GLU A 61 6.80 17.17 8.78
C GLU A 61 6.29 17.70 7.45
N ILE A 62 4.97 17.86 7.30
CA ILE A 62 4.36 18.43 6.11
C ILE A 62 4.80 19.89 5.93
N ASN A 63 4.79 20.68 7.00
CA ASN A 63 5.16 22.09 6.94
C ASN A 63 6.65 22.24 6.63
N ASN A 64 7.53 21.50 7.30
CA ASN A 64 8.96 21.47 6.98
C ASN A 64 9.21 21.06 5.53
N TYR A 65 8.42 20.11 5.00
CA TYR A 65 8.51 19.72 3.61
C TYR A 65 8.05 20.83 2.65
N LYS A 66 6.96 21.53 2.97
CA LYS A 66 6.49 22.68 2.18
C LYS A 66 7.50 23.83 2.21
N GLU A 67 8.08 24.13 3.37
CA GLU A 67 9.07 25.18 3.56
C GLU A 67 10.35 24.94 2.73
N LYS A 68 10.74 23.69 2.59
CA LYS A 68 11.87 23.30 1.73
C LYS A 68 11.67 23.68 0.25
N PHE A 69 10.43 23.85 -0.19
CA PHE A 69 10.07 24.08 -1.59
C PHE A 69 9.25 25.37 -1.79
N ILE A 70 9.58 26.43 -1.05
CA ILE A 70 9.07 27.77 -1.36
C ILE A 70 9.82 28.31 -2.58
N PHE A 71 9.09 28.77 -3.59
CA PHE A 71 9.65 29.36 -4.81
C PHE A 71 9.05 30.73 -5.09
N GLU A 72 9.81 31.59 -5.73
CA GLU A 72 9.35 32.90 -6.19
C GLU A 72 8.85 32.77 -7.63
N ASN A 73 7.60 33.15 -7.86
CA ASN A 73 7.05 33.27 -9.21
C ASN A 73 7.64 34.51 -9.91
N ASN A 74 7.47 34.65 -11.23
CA ASN A 74 7.90 35.79 -12.04
C ASN A 74 7.37 37.15 -11.55
N SER A 75 6.33 37.15 -10.71
CA SER A 75 5.77 38.31 -10.02
C SER A 75 6.45 38.65 -8.69
N GLY A 76 7.46 37.89 -8.27
CA GLY A 76 8.13 38.00 -6.97
C GLY A 76 7.32 37.44 -5.79
N ILE A 77 6.18 36.80 -6.05
CA ILE A 77 5.33 36.21 -5.01
C ILE A 77 5.85 34.83 -4.65
N LYS A 78 6.08 34.60 -3.36
CA LYS A 78 6.44 33.28 -2.82
C LYS A 78 5.21 32.38 -2.80
N GLU A 79 5.22 31.38 -3.67
CA GLU A 79 4.22 30.31 -3.66
C GLU A 79 4.76 29.11 -2.89
N SER A 80 3.90 28.48 -2.10
CA SER A 80 4.21 27.26 -1.36
C SER A 80 3.42 26.08 -1.93
N LEU A 81 3.93 24.87 -1.72
CA LEU A 81 3.27 23.65 -2.19
C LEU A 81 1.87 23.52 -1.58
N GLN A 82 0.86 23.48 -2.44
CA GLN A 82 -0.52 23.27 -2.05
C GLN A 82 -0.82 21.78 -1.97
N ILE A 83 -1.56 21.38 -0.93
CA ILE A 83 -2.09 20.02 -0.83
C ILE A 83 -3.33 19.98 -1.71
N SER A 84 -3.33 19.10 -2.70
CA SER A 84 -4.46 18.90 -3.58
C SER A 84 -5.43 17.88 -2.99
N SER A 85 -6.63 17.82 -3.54
CA SER A 85 -7.54 16.69 -3.29
C SER A 85 -7.35 15.64 -4.39
N LEU A 86 -7.60 14.37 -4.07
CA LEU A 86 -7.54 13.33 -5.10
C LEU A 86 -8.60 13.59 -6.19
N PRO A 87 -8.24 13.44 -7.47
CA PRO A 87 -9.21 13.52 -8.56
C PRO A 87 -10.31 12.48 -8.36
N ASN A 88 -11.57 12.92 -8.45
CA ASN A 88 -12.79 12.13 -8.24
C ASN A 88 -12.95 11.59 -6.81
N ASN A 89 -13.24 12.52 -5.90
CA ASN A 89 -13.36 12.21 -4.48
C ASN A 89 -14.76 11.72 -4.11
N ILE A 90 -15.05 10.43 -4.36
CA ILE A 90 -16.19 9.78 -3.70
C ILE A 90 -15.79 9.57 -2.24
N GLN A 91 -16.21 10.49 -1.38
CA GLN A 91 -16.06 10.41 0.07
C GLN A 91 -17.44 10.36 0.71
N ASN A 92 -17.94 9.15 0.92
CA ASN A 92 -19.03 8.92 1.85
C ASN A 92 -18.47 8.37 3.16
N TYR A 93 -18.05 9.29 4.04
CA TYR A 93 -17.47 8.99 5.35
C TYR A 93 -18.34 8.04 6.18
N SER A 94 -19.66 8.17 6.10
CA SER A 94 -20.59 7.30 6.83
C SER A 94 -20.47 5.84 6.38
N LEU A 95 -20.45 5.61 5.05
CA LEU A 95 -20.28 4.28 4.47
C LEU A 95 -18.88 3.72 4.70
N SER A 96 -17.83 4.54 4.56
CA SER A 96 -16.46 4.11 4.85
C SER A 96 -16.33 3.63 6.30
N ASN A 97 -16.92 4.35 7.26
CA ASN A 97 -16.93 3.94 8.66
C ASN A 97 -17.69 2.63 8.91
N ILE A 98 -18.83 2.43 8.23
CA ILE A 98 -19.57 1.17 8.29
C ILE A 98 -18.72 0.02 7.74
N PHE A 99 -18.05 0.22 6.60
CA PHE A 99 -17.19 -0.81 6.00
C PHE A 99 -15.94 -1.09 6.81
N ASN A 100 -15.32 -0.07 7.42
CA ASN A 100 -14.21 -0.26 8.36
C ASN A 100 -14.64 -1.12 9.55
N LYS A 101 -15.83 -0.84 10.13
CA LYS A 101 -16.40 -1.64 11.23
C LYS A 101 -16.70 -3.07 10.77
N LEU A 102 -17.36 -3.24 9.64
CA LEU A 102 -17.67 -4.55 9.05
C LEU A 102 -16.38 -5.36 8.84
N GLN A 103 -15.36 -4.78 8.23
CA GLN A 103 -14.07 -5.41 8.00
C GLN A 103 -13.40 -5.83 9.30
N PHE A 104 -13.41 -4.97 10.31
CA PHE A 104 -12.88 -5.29 11.63
C PHE A 104 -13.66 -6.44 12.29
N THR A 105 -14.99 -6.41 12.27
CA THR A 105 -15.82 -7.49 12.82
C THR A 105 -15.56 -8.82 12.12
N LEU A 106 -15.46 -8.82 10.79
CA LEU A 106 -15.15 -10.03 10.02
C LEU A 106 -13.75 -10.58 10.36
N LEU A 107 -12.75 -9.70 10.56
CA LEU A 107 -11.42 -10.11 11.02
C LEU A 107 -11.45 -10.73 12.42
N VAL A 108 -12.21 -10.13 13.36
CA VAL A 108 -12.36 -10.69 14.71
C VAL A 108 -13.02 -12.06 14.66
N ILE A 109 -14.10 -12.24 13.88
CA ILE A 109 -14.76 -13.54 13.71
C ILE A 109 -13.80 -14.55 13.07
N PHE A 110 -13.00 -14.15 12.08
CA PHE A 110 -11.99 -15.02 11.48
C PHE A 110 -10.93 -15.45 12.51
N SER A 111 -10.42 -14.52 13.33
CA SER A 111 -9.47 -14.83 14.40
C SER A 111 -10.08 -15.75 15.48
N LEU A 112 -11.34 -15.52 15.87
CA LEU A 112 -12.06 -16.43 16.77
C LEU A 112 -12.24 -17.81 16.15
N SER A 113 -12.56 -17.87 14.86
CA SER A 113 -12.69 -19.14 14.14
C SER A 113 -11.40 -19.93 14.22
N PHE A 114 -10.24 -19.29 14.06
CA PHE A 114 -8.97 -19.97 14.23
C PHE A 114 -8.82 -20.60 15.64
N ILE A 115 -9.13 -19.85 16.70
CA ILE A 115 -9.05 -20.33 18.09
C ILE A 115 -10.02 -21.51 18.33
N PHE A 116 -11.27 -21.40 17.89
CA PHE A 116 -12.25 -22.50 18.00
C PHE A 116 -11.87 -23.69 17.12
N GLY A 117 -11.20 -23.46 16.00
CA GLY A 117 -10.67 -24.48 15.10
C GLY A 117 -9.54 -25.30 15.73
N LEU A 118 -8.82 -24.74 16.72
CA LEU A 118 -7.80 -25.46 17.47
C LEU A 118 -8.38 -26.37 18.56
N TYR A 119 -9.55 -26.05 19.14
CA TYR A 119 -10.17 -26.83 20.23
C TYR A 119 -10.32 -28.35 19.96
N PRO A 120 -10.77 -28.80 18.78
CA PRO A 120 -10.89 -30.23 18.45
C PRO A 120 -9.54 -30.95 18.42
N LEU A 121 -8.44 -30.26 18.13
CA LEU A 121 -7.10 -30.87 18.13
C LEU A 121 -6.74 -31.41 19.51
N PHE A 122 -7.26 -30.77 20.57
CA PHE A 122 -7.01 -31.17 21.95
C PHE A 122 -8.04 -32.19 22.45
N LYS A 123 -9.31 -32.07 22.05
CA LYS A 123 -10.40 -32.87 22.64
C LYS A 123 -10.92 -34.02 21.77
N MET A 124 -10.77 -33.95 20.45
CA MET A 124 -11.38 -34.88 19.48
C MET A 124 -10.34 -35.67 18.68
N ARG A 125 -9.20 -36.01 19.28
CA ARG A 125 -8.14 -36.86 18.67
C ARG A 125 -8.63 -38.19 18.09
N LYS A 126 -9.77 -38.72 18.57
CA LYS A 126 -10.33 -40.01 18.11
C LYS A 126 -11.18 -39.93 16.84
N ILE A 127 -11.63 -38.73 16.45
CA ILE A 127 -12.59 -38.55 15.35
C ILE A 127 -11.88 -38.02 14.09
N ILE A 128 -10.77 -37.33 14.28
CA ILE A 128 -10.01 -36.68 13.21
C ILE A 128 -8.98 -37.67 12.66
N ASP A 129 -8.93 -37.79 11.33
CA ASP A 129 -7.90 -38.57 10.65
C ASP A 129 -6.50 -38.08 11.06
N THR A 130 -5.61 -39.02 11.36
CA THR A 130 -4.23 -38.73 11.76
C THR A 130 -3.51 -37.88 10.71
N GLN A 131 -3.83 -38.07 9.44
CA GLN A 131 -3.28 -37.26 8.34
C GLN A 131 -3.66 -35.78 8.46
N PHE A 132 -4.93 -35.50 8.77
CA PHE A 132 -5.43 -34.13 8.94
C PHE A 132 -4.83 -33.46 10.18
N TYR A 133 -4.67 -34.22 11.27
CA TYR A 133 -3.99 -33.73 12.47
C TYR A 133 -2.53 -33.34 12.20
N LEU A 134 -1.79 -34.17 11.47
CA LEU A 134 -0.40 -33.87 11.08
C LEU A 134 -0.30 -32.66 10.15
N LEU A 135 -1.26 -32.47 9.23
CA LEU A 135 -1.34 -31.29 8.38
C LEU A 135 -1.53 -30.01 9.21
N ILE A 136 -2.42 -30.04 10.20
CA ILE A 136 -2.64 -28.89 11.08
C ILE A 136 -1.42 -28.61 11.95
N LEU A 137 -0.83 -29.63 12.55
CA LEU A 137 0.36 -29.48 13.39
C LEU A 137 1.53 -28.90 12.59
N SER A 138 1.79 -29.43 11.39
CA SER A 138 2.82 -28.89 10.50
C SER A 138 2.52 -27.45 10.07
N SER A 139 1.26 -27.12 9.79
CA SER A 139 0.84 -25.75 9.47
C SER A 139 1.11 -24.77 10.62
N ILE A 140 0.86 -25.16 11.87
CA ILE A 140 1.16 -24.34 13.06
C ILE A 140 2.67 -24.20 13.25
N ILE A 141 3.45 -25.28 13.09
CA ILE A 141 4.92 -25.25 13.19
C ILE A 141 5.49 -24.31 12.13
N VAL A 142 5.05 -24.43 10.88
CA VAL A 142 5.51 -23.58 9.78
C VAL A 142 5.09 -22.12 10.02
N ALA A 143 3.86 -21.86 10.48
CA ALA A 143 3.44 -20.52 10.86
C ALA A 143 4.29 -19.95 12.02
N GLY A 144 4.63 -20.75 13.02
CA GLY A 144 5.51 -20.37 14.13
C GLY A 144 6.94 -20.06 13.66
N LEU A 145 7.51 -20.93 12.80
CA LEU A 145 8.79 -20.68 12.14
C LEU A 145 8.74 -19.39 11.33
N PHE A 146 7.63 -19.12 10.66
CA PHE A 146 7.38 -17.87 9.94
C PHE A 146 7.22 -16.65 10.82
N ILE A 147 6.83 -16.77 12.08
CA ILE A 147 6.82 -15.65 13.05
C ILE A 147 8.22 -15.40 13.61
N VAL A 148 9.04 -16.44 13.72
CA VAL A 148 10.42 -16.36 14.24
C VAL A 148 11.42 -15.92 13.16
N THR A 149 11.26 -16.37 11.92
CA THR A 149 12.13 -16.02 10.77
C THR A 149 12.16 -14.56 10.30
N PRO A 150 11.17 -13.68 10.53
CA PRO A 150 11.29 -12.24 10.24
C PRO A 150 12.41 -11.61 11.05
N LEU A 151 12.80 -12.20 12.19
CA LEU A 151 13.97 -11.80 12.95
C LEU A 151 15.29 -12.12 12.22
N SER A 152 15.28 -12.97 11.19
CA SER A 152 16.48 -13.45 10.49
C SER A 152 16.66 -12.93 9.06
N SER A 153 15.76 -12.13 8.48
CA SER A 153 16.10 -11.53 7.18
C SER A 153 15.48 -10.16 6.93
N SER A 154 16.35 -9.21 6.65
CA SER A 154 16.06 -7.95 5.96
C SER A 154 15.59 -8.15 4.50
N GLY A 155 15.54 -9.39 4.00
CA GLY A 155 15.27 -9.72 2.60
C GLY A 155 13.98 -10.50 2.32
N TYR A 156 13.32 -11.08 3.32
CA TYR A 156 12.09 -11.84 3.09
C TYR A 156 10.88 -10.92 3.01
N ASN A 157 10.10 -11.07 1.94
CA ASN A 157 8.90 -10.27 1.74
C ASN A 157 7.79 -10.70 2.73
N LEU A 158 7.52 -9.85 3.72
CA LEU A 158 6.48 -10.06 4.74
C LEU A 158 5.10 -10.38 4.13
N ASN A 159 4.80 -9.84 2.95
CA ASN A 159 3.54 -10.05 2.25
C ASN A 159 3.40 -11.52 1.84
N ARG A 160 4.49 -12.09 1.31
CA ARG A 160 4.55 -13.50 0.91
C ARG A 160 4.43 -14.43 2.11
N LEU A 161 5.07 -14.06 3.23
CA LEU A 161 4.96 -14.77 4.50
C LEU A 161 3.52 -14.87 4.98
N ILE A 162 2.83 -13.73 5.06
CA ILE A 162 1.43 -13.65 5.51
C ILE A 162 0.55 -14.49 4.60
N GLN A 163 0.74 -14.42 3.27
CA GLN A 163 -0.02 -15.22 2.31
C GLN A 163 0.18 -16.73 2.49
N GLN A 164 1.43 -17.18 2.65
CA GLN A 164 1.73 -18.59 2.89
C GLN A 164 1.12 -19.09 4.20
N SER A 165 1.22 -18.28 5.26
CA SER A 165 0.58 -18.57 6.55
C SER A 165 -0.94 -18.68 6.41
N LEU A 166 -1.60 -17.78 5.66
CA LEU A 166 -3.05 -17.87 5.43
C LEU A 166 -3.47 -19.16 4.74
N ILE A 167 -2.67 -19.66 3.77
CA ILE A 167 -2.95 -20.93 3.08
C ILE A 167 -2.90 -22.10 4.07
N LEU A 168 -1.87 -22.14 4.91
CA LEU A 168 -1.67 -23.19 5.90
C LEU A 168 -2.73 -23.17 7.01
N LEU A 169 -3.14 -21.97 7.43
CA LEU A 169 -4.13 -21.80 8.51
C LEU A 169 -5.58 -21.96 8.02
N ALA A 170 -5.84 -21.91 6.72
CA ALA A 170 -7.19 -21.94 6.15
C ALA A 170 -8.04 -23.16 6.60
N PRO A 171 -7.54 -24.41 6.61
CA PRO A 171 -8.35 -25.56 7.04
C PRO A 171 -8.82 -25.44 8.50
N ILE A 172 -7.96 -24.93 9.38
CA ILE A 172 -8.24 -24.72 10.81
C ILE A 172 -9.32 -23.66 10.95
N SER A 173 -9.18 -22.52 10.26
CA SER A 173 -10.16 -21.45 10.28
C SER A 173 -11.52 -21.90 9.73
N ILE A 174 -11.56 -22.67 8.64
CA ILE A 174 -12.82 -23.20 8.08
C ILE A 174 -13.52 -24.12 9.08
N TYR A 175 -12.78 -25.03 9.71
CA TYR A 175 -13.37 -25.89 10.74
C TYR A 175 -13.90 -25.06 11.91
N GLY A 176 -13.14 -24.07 12.36
CA GLY A 176 -13.57 -23.15 13.39
C GLY A 176 -14.84 -22.37 13.03
N LEU A 177 -14.97 -21.96 11.77
CA LEU A 177 -16.18 -21.34 11.24
C LEU A 177 -17.36 -22.31 11.25
N LEU A 178 -17.16 -23.61 11.01
CA LEU A 178 -18.22 -24.62 11.16
C LEU A 178 -18.65 -24.79 12.62
N VAL A 179 -17.71 -24.71 13.57
CA VAL A 179 -18.01 -24.73 15.02
C VAL A 179 -18.83 -23.49 15.40
N ILE A 180 -18.40 -22.29 14.99
CA ILE A 180 -19.17 -21.06 15.22
C ILE A 180 -20.54 -21.15 14.51
N GLY A 181 -20.55 -21.63 13.27
CA GLY A 181 -21.75 -21.80 12.45
C GLY A 181 -22.76 -22.78 13.04
N SER A 182 -22.32 -23.72 13.88
CA SER A 182 -23.20 -24.68 14.56
C SER A 182 -24.24 -23.99 15.46
N LEU A 183 -23.99 -22.75 15.88
CA LEU A 183 -24.97 -21.88 16.55
C LEU A 183 -26.23 -21.66 15.70
N PHE A 184 -26.10 -21.69 14.37
CA PHE A 184 -27.20 -21.54 13.40
C PHE A 184 -27.82 -22.89 12.96
N ARG A 185 -27.44 -24.00 13.62
CA ARG A 185 -27.97 -25.36 13.43
C ARG A 185 -27.98 -25.81 11.96
N LYS A 186 -29.16 -25.80 11.31
CA LYS A 186 -29.40 -26.29 9.94
C LYS A 186 -28.83 -25.39 8.84
N TYR A 187 -28.42 -24.16 9.18
CA TYR A 187 -27.89 -23.19 8.20
C TYR A 187 -26.39 -22.95 8.38
N LYS A 188 -25.68 -23.83 9.10
CA LYS A 188 -24.25 -23.64 9.41
C LYS A 188 -23.39 -23.52 8.14
N GLU A 189 -23.64 -24.34 7.12
CA GLU A 189 -22.88 -24.33 5.87
C GLU A 189 -23.15 -23.04 5.09
N ILE A 190 -24.42 -22.62 5.02
CA ILE A 190 -24.83 -21.37 4.36
C ILE A 190 -24.17 -20.18 5.06
N PHE A 191 -24.16 -20.16 6.39
CA PHE A 191 -23.48 -19.13 7.17
C PHE A 191 -21.99 -19.06 6.83
N VAL A 192 -21.28 -20.20 6.81
CA VAL A 192 -19.86 -20.23 6.45
C VAL A 192 -19.62 -19.70 5.03
N CYS A 193 -20.44 -20.11 4.06
CA CYS A 193 -20.34 -19.62 2.68
C CYS A 193 -20.53 -18.10 2.59
N ILE A 194 -21.60 -17.58 3.19
CA ILE A 194 -21.88 -16.13 3.21
C ILE A 194 -20.75 -15.37 3.90
N PHE A 195 -20.28 -15.87 5.04
CA PHE A 195 -19.17 -15.27 5.78
C PHE A 195 -17.91 -15.22 4.91
N LEU A 196 -17.53 -16.31 4.25
CA LEU A 196 -16.35 -16.35 3.39
C LEU A 196 -16.47 -15.38 2.22
N ILE A 197 -17.65 -15.27 1.59
CA ILE A 197 -17.88 -14.29 0.51
C ILE A 197 -17.69 -12.87 1.03
N LEU A 198 -18.33 -12.51 2.14
CA LEU A 198 -18.20 -11.18 2.75
C LEU A 198 -16.76 -10.89 3.19
N PHE A 199 -16.09 -11.89 3.75
CA PHE A 199 -14.70 -11.78 4.17
C PHE A 199 -13.77 -11.55 2.98
N LEU A 200 -13.95 -12.29 1.87
CA LEU A 200 -13.18 -12.09 0.65
C LEU A 200 -13.43 -10.71 0.05
N PHE A 201 -14.68 -10.25 -0.01
CA PHE A 201 -15.02 -8.92 -0.52
C PHE A 201 -14.36 -7.83 0.33
N SER A 202 -14.38 -8.00 1.65
CA SER A 202 -13.70 -7.14 2.62
C SER A 202 -12.18 -7.12 2.41
N LEU A 203 -11.54 -8.27 2.20
CA LEU A 203 -10.10 -8.36 1.93
C LEU A 203 -9.71 -7.67 0.62
N THR A 204 -10.56 -7.78 -0.40
CA THR A 204 -10.34 -7.10 -1.69
C THR A 204 -10.70 -5.61 -1.65
N ASN A 205 -11.19 -5.07 -0.53
CA ASN A 205 -11.66 -3.69 -0.41
C ASN A 205 -12.76 -3.31 -1.43
N VAL A 206 -13.51 -4.28 -1.96
CA VAL A 206 -14.57 -4.05 -2.97
C VAL A 206 -15.65 -3.10 -2.43
N PHE A 207 -15.95 -3.16 -1.14
CA PHE A 207 -16.95 -2.29 -0.52
C PHE A 207 -16.59 -0.80 -0.66
N TYR A 208 -15.30 -0.45 -0.68
CA TYR A 208 -14.87 0.94 -0.76
C TYR A 208 -15.09 1.58 -2.13
N LEU A 209 -15.40 0.80 -3.18
CA LEU A 209 -15.73 1.29 -4.52
C LEU A 209 -16.79 2.41 -4.50
N TYR A 210 -17.72 2.34 -3.53
CA TYR A 210 -18.83 3.29 -3.41
C TYR A 210 -18.67 4.30 -2.27
N SER A 211 -17.58 4.28 -1.52
CA SER A 211 -17.47 5.09 -0.29
C SER A 211 -16.18 5.85 -0.08
N ASP A 212 -15.05 5.31 -0.53
CA ASP A 212 -13.74 5.81 -0.11
C ASP A 212 -12.70 5.62 -1.22
N SER A 213 -12.51 6.67 -2.02
CA SER A 213 -11.56 6.75 -3.13
C SER A 213 -10.11 6.45 -2.71
N GLU A 214 -9.75 6.56 -1.44
CA GLU A 214 -8.39 6.29 -0.96
C GLU A 214 -8.09 4.79 -0.81
N LYS A 215 -9.14 3.98 -0.61
CA LYS A 215 -9.02 2.54 -0.33
C LYS A 215 -9.41 1.65 -1.51
N VAL A 216 -9.97 2.23 -2.58
CA VAL A 216 -10.33 1.48 -3.78
C VAL A 216 -9.08 0.87 -4.42
N GLN A 217 -9.16 -0.41 -4.73
CA GLN A 217 -8.08 -1.12 -5.42
C GLN A 217 -8.09 -0.81 -6.92
N LEU A 218 -6.90 -0.73 -7.52
CA LEU A 218 -6.68 -0.43 -8.94
C LEU A 218 -7.54 -1.31 -9.88
N ARG A 219 -7.81 -2.56 -9.49
CA ARG A 219 -8.58 -3.51 -10.30
C ARG A 219 -10.06 -3.17 -10.47
N PHE A 220 -10.64 -2.40 -9.56
CA PHE A 220 -12.08 -2.15 -9.53
C PHE A 220 -12.47 -0.79 -10.08
N ALA A 221 -11.52 0.15 -10.13
CA ALA A 221 -11.80 1.52 -10.52
C ALA A 221 -10.61 2.15 -11.26
N ASN A 222 -10.94 3.04 -12.18
CA ASN A 222 -10.01 3.93 -12.85
C ASN A 222 -9.85 5.28 -12.12
N PHE A 223 -10.03 5.29 -10.79
CA PHE A 223 -9.91 6.46 -9.95
C PHE A 223 -9.38 6.08 -8.55
N GLY A 224 -9.06 7.10 -7.75
CA GLY A 224 -8.62 6.91 -6.37
C GLY A 224 -7.10 6.79 -6.23
N LYS A 225 -6.65 6.75 -4.97
CA LYS A 225 -5.23 6.80 -4.59
C LYS A 225 -4.39 5.76 -5.33
N ASN A 226 -4.81 4.49 -5.25
CA ASN A 226 -4.04 3.39 -5.82
C ASN A 226 -4.00 3.45 -7.34
N TYR A 227 -5.05 3.94 -8.00
CA TYR A 227 -5.03 4.17 -9.45
C TYR A 227 -3.95 5.18 -9.84
N TRP A 228 -3.94 6.35 -9.20
CA TRP A 228 -2.97 7.40 -9.50
C TRP A 228 -1.53 7.04 -9.16
N MET A 229 -1.31 6.15 -8.20
CA MET A 229 0.02 5.66 -7.83
C MET A 229 0.54 4.56 -8.75
N GLU A 230 -0.29 3.56 -9.01
CA GLU A 230 0.16 2.27 -9.55
C GLU A 230 -0.19 2.07 -11.03
N PHE A 231 -1.18 2.78 -11.56
CA PHE A 231 -1.55 2.64 -12.95
C PHE A 231 -0.45 3.22 -13.86
N VAL A 232 0.00 2.43 -14.83
CA VAL A 232 1.01 2.83 -15.81
C VAL A 232 0.37 2.86 -17.21
N PRO A 233 -0.06 4.03 -17.70
CA PRO A 233 -0.59 4.12 -19.06
C PRO A 233 0.50 3.97 -20.11
N LYS A 234 0.11 3.59 -21.33
CA LYS A 234 1.05 3.47 -22.46
C LYS A 234 1.76 4.79 -22.79
N SER A 235 1.11 5.94 -22.56
CA SER A 235 1.71 7.26 -22.73
C SER A 235 2.99 7.39 -21.93
N ASP A 236 2.97 6.98 -20.67
CA ASP A 236 4.11 7.08 -19.77
C ASP A 236 5.25 6.16 -20.22
N ILE A 237 4.92 4.96 -20.70
CA ILE A 237 5.91 4.02 -21.26
C ILE A 237 6.57 4.62 -22.50
N TYR A 238 5.80 5.24 -23.40
CA TYR A 238 6.35 5.87 -24.60
C TYR A 238 7.24 7.07 -24.29
N SER A 239 6.84 7.90 -23.34
CA SER A 239 7.61 9.07 -22.90
C SER A 239 8.89 8.67 -22.18
N ALA A 240 8.83 7.67 -21.30
CA ALA A 240 10.01 7.10 -20.68
C ALA A 240 10.97 6.54 -21.75
N ASN A 241 10.46 5.76 -22.70
CA ASN A 241 11.28 5.25 -23.80
C ASN A 241 11.89 6.38 -24.66
N TRP A 242 11.14 7.45 -24.93
CA TRP A 242 11.64 8.61 -25.67
C TRP A 242 12.76 9.34 -24.89
N LEU A 243 12.55 9.60 -23.60
CA LEU A 243 13.55 10.23 -22.71
C LEU A 243 14.85 9.42 -22.63
N MET A 244 14.72 8.09 -22.56
CA MET A 244 15.87 7.18 -22.48
C MET A 244 16.66 7.10 -23.79
N LYS A 245 16.05 7.41 -24.94
CA LYS A 245 16.72 7.42 -26.25
C LYS A 245 17.53 8.68 -26.53
N LEU A 246 17.28 9.78 -25.83
CA LEU A 246 18.10 10.97 -25.98
C LEU A 246 19.57 10.61 -25.61
N GLU A 247 20.56 11.25 -26.22
CA GLU A 247 21.98 11.01 -25.91
C GLU A 247 22.49 11.97 -24.81
N GLY A 248 23.59 11.60 -24.13
CA GLY A 248 24.29 12.42 -23.13
C GLY A 248 23.90 12.20 -21.67
N ASP A 249 24.67 12.83 -20.76
CA ASP A 249 24.42 12.83 -19.31
C ASP A 249 23.15 13.62 -19.00
N LYS A 250 22.06 12.91 -18.76
CA LYS A 250 20.74 13.49 -18.52
C LYS A 250 20.32 13.27 -17.07
N GLN A 251 20.14 14.40 -16.39
CA GLN A 251 19.43 14.44 -15.12
C GLN A 251 17.95 14.66 -15.40
N ILE A 252 17.11 13.79 -14.84
CA ILE A 252 15.67 13.80 -15.04
C ILE A 252 15.01 13.85 -13.67
N ASN A 253 14.26 14.91 -13.42
CA ASN A 253 13.44 15.03 -12.23
C ASN A 253 12.10 14.34 -12.50
N ILE A 254 11.78 13.39 -11.64
CA ILE A 254 10.58 12.57 -11.70
C ILE A 254 9.94 12.50 -10.31
N ASP A 255 8.64 12.26 -10.24
CA ASP A 255 8.04 11.95 -8.94
C ASP A 255 8.39 10.52 -8.50
N PHE A 256 8.18 10.24 -7.21
CA PHE A 256 8.53 8.96 -6.61
C PHE A 256 7.86 7.76 -7.30
N TYR A 257 6.61 7.90 -7.72
CA TYR A 257 5.84 6.82 -8.35
C TYR A 257 6.15 6.69 -9.84
N SER A 258 6.45 7.80 -10.51
CA SER A 258 7.00 7.80 -11.88
C SER A 258 8.26 6.96 -12.01
N HIS A 259 9.11 6.91 -10.97
CA HIS A 259 10.26 6.01 -10.96
C HIS A 259 9.89 4.54 -11.22
N PHE A 260 8.78 4.06 -10.64
CA PHE A 260 8.26 2.71 -10.90
C PHE A 260 7.75 2.52 -12.33
N ARG A 261 7.27 3.58 -12.96
CA ARG A 261 6.84 3.57 -14.37
C ARG A 261 8.04 3.42 -15.30
N PHE A 262 9.17 4.06 -14.99
CA PHE A 262 10.41 3.89 -15.74
C PHE A 262 10.94 2.45 -15.68
N TYR A 263 10.76 1.74 -14.57
CA TYR A 263 11.10 0.30 -14.51
C TYR A 263 10.29 -0.56 -15.49
N SER A 264 9.08 -0.13 -15.84
CA SER A 264 8.26 -0.83 -16.84
C SER A 264 8.71 -0.56 -18.28
N SER A 265 9.60 0.42 -18.49
CA SER A 265 10.20 0.70 -19.78
C SER A 265 11.35 -0.28 -20.08
N GLN A 266 11.53 -0.65 -21.35
CA GLN A 266 12.54 -1.64 -21.76
C GLN A 266 13.99 -1.19 -21.57
N TYR A 267 14.21 0.06 -21.16
CA TYR A 267 15.52 0.71 -21.08
C TYR A 267 16.01 0.94 -19.65
N PHE A 268 15.41 0.28 -18.64
CA PHE A 268 15.74 0.46 -17.23
C PHE A 268 17.25 0.22 -16.88
N LEU A 269 18.00 -0.46 -17.74
CA LEU A 269 19.41 -0.80 -17.49
C LEU A 269 20.40 0.37 -17.52
N PHE A 270 19.97 1.63 -17.70
CA PHE A 270 20.89 2.75 -17.87
C PHE A 270 20.83 3.81 -16.78
N ASN A 271 22.04 4.25 -16.41
CA ASN A 271 22.52 5.38 -15.60
C ASN A 271 21.87 6.76 -15.86
N ALA A 272 20.59 6.83 -16.24
CA ALA A 272 19.88 8.10 -16.24
C ALA A 272 19.90 8.65 -14.81
N GLY A 273 20.35 9.90 -14.65
CA GLY A 273 20.35 10.59 -13.36
C GLY A 273 18.92 10.89 -12.92
N LEU A 274 18.17 9.84 -12.54
CA LEU A 274 16.78 9.94 -12.11
C LEU A 274 16.75 10.50 -10.69
N HIS A 275 16.30 11.74 -10.56
CA HIS A 275 16.06 12.40 -9.29
C HIS A 275 14.59 12.25 -8.93
N LYS A 276 14.28 11.47 -7.89
CA LYS A 276 12.91 11.18 -7.41
C LYS A 276 12.21 12.36 -6.70
N GLU A 277 12.66 13.57 -7.01
CA GLU A 277 12.21 14.80 -6.38
C GLU A 277 11.79 15.78 -7.47
N ILE A 278 10.57 15.55 -8.00
CA ILE A 278 10.02 16.39 -9.06
C ILE A 278 9.91 17.85 -8.66
N PHE A 279 9.79 18.17 -7.36
CA PHE A 279 9.68 19.54 -6.83
C PHE A 279 10.90 20.43 -7.12
N TYR A 280 12.04 19.88 -7.58
CA TYR A 280 13.08 20.71 -8.19
C TYR A 280 12.65 21.36 -9.52
N SER A 281 11.49 20.99 -10.05
CA SER A 281 10.81 21.62 -11.18
C SER A 281 10.46 23.07 -10.94
N TYR A 282 10.31 23.49 -9.68
CA TYR A 282 9.96 24.85 -9.29
C TYR A 282 11.13 25.85 -9.35
N ASN A 283 12.31 25.39 -9.77
CA ASN A 283 13.47 26.27 -10.00
C ASN A 283 13.62 26.55 -11.51
N PRO A 284 13.46 27.80 -11.97
CA PRO A 284 13.58 28.13 -13.39
C PRO A 284 14.99 27.87 -13.95
N ASP A 285 16.03 27.99 -13.10
CA ASP A 285 17.43 27.75 -13.47
C ASP A 285 17.79 26.26 -13.57
N ASN A 286 16.88 25.37 -13.16
CA ASN A 286 17.13 23.94 -13.21
C ASN A 286 17.21 23.45 -14.65
N LYS A 287 18.38 22.99 -15.11
CA LYS A 287 18.59 22.51 -16.49
C LYS A 287 18.18 21.05 -16.69
N ASN A 288 17.68 20.39 -15.65
CA ASN A 288 17.26 19.00 -15.70
C ASN A 288 15.97 18.86 -16.50
N TYR A 289 15.81 17.71 -17.15
CA TYR A 289 14.53 17.36 -17.75
C TYR A 289 13.51 17.14 -16.63
N ILE A 290 12.29 17.62 -16.83
CA ILE A 290 11.19 17.41 -15.88
C ILE A 290 10.18 16.53 -16.58
N TYR A 291 10.01 15.32 -16.06
CA TYR A 291 9.02 14.36 -16.58
C TYR A 291 7.70 14.53 -15.84
N SER A 292 6.66 14.94 -16.57
CA SER A 292 5.29 14.99 -16.09
C SER A 292 4.55 13.73 -16.54
N SER A 293 4.31 12.82 -15.59
CA SER A 293 3.56 11.59 -15.85
C SER A 293 2.08 11.86 -16.06
N SER A 294 1.32 10.84 -16.45
CA SER A 294 -0.15 10.95 -16.51
C SER A 294 -0.78 11.36 -15.18
N THR A 295 -0.18 11.00 -14.05
CA THR A 295 -0.69 11.39 -12.73
C THR A 295 -0.47 12.88 -12.47
N ASN A 296 0.64 13.41 -12.99
CA ASN A 296 0.96 14.83 -12.88
C ASN A 296 0.10 15.66 -13.85
N LYS A 297 0.11 15.31 -15.14
CA LYS A 297 -0.61 16.03 -16.20
C LYS A 297 -2.13 15.91 -16.08
N ILE A 298 -2.65 14.69 -16.02
CA ILE A 298 -4.11 14.45 -16.02
C ILE A 298 -4.66 14.56 -14.60
N GLY A 299 -3.95 13.98 -13.64
CA GLY A 299 -4.36 14.01 -12.24
C GLY A 299 -4.13 15.35 -11.55
N GLY A 300 -3.25 16.21 -12.11
CA GLY A 300 -2.90 17.49 -11.49
C GLY A 300 -2.19 17.35 -10.15
N ILE A 301 -1.58 16.19 -9.87
CA ILE A 301 -1.03 15.89 -8.54
C ILE A 301 0.38 15.30 -8.58
N ILE A 302 1.13 15.56 -7.51
CA ILE A 302 2.41 14.93 -7.20
C ILE A 302 2.21 14.03 -5.98
N PRO A 303 2.21 12.70 -6.16
CA PRO A 303 2.04 11.77 -5.06
C PRO A 303 3.30 11.72 -4.18
N LYS A 304 3.19 12.10 -2.90
CA LYS A 304 4.28 11.97 -1.90
C LYS A 304 3.85 11.13 -0.71
N SER A 305 4.77 10.32 -0.19
CA SER A 305 4.59 9.62 1.07
C SER A 305 5.43 10.29 2.17
N ILE A 306 4.79 10.93 3.14
CA ILE A 306 5.42 11.53 4.32
C ILE A 306 5.03 10.69 5.53
N SER A 307 6.02 10.12 6.22
CA SER A 307 5.80 9.19 7.33
C SER A 307 4.91 7.97 7.01
N GLY A 308 4.82 7.58 5.74
CA GLY A 308 3.97 6.50 5.26
C GLY A 308 2.54 6.93 4.93
N ILE A 309 2.20 8.19 5.18
CA ILE A 309 0.92 8.79 4.81
C ILE A 309 1.06 9.39 3.43
N TYR A 310 0.08 9.07 2.60
CA TYR A 310 -0.01 9.63 1.26
C TYR A 310 -0.55 11.06 1.29
N ILE A 311 0.17 11.95 0.64
CA ILE A 311 -0.17 13.36 0.53
C ILE A 311 -0.04 13.75 -0.96
N PRO A 312 -1.18 14.01 -1.63
CA PRO A 312 -1.17 14.56 -2.98
C PRO A 312 -0.87 16.07 -2.91
N PHE A 313 0.24 16.50 -3.49
CA PHE A 313 0.50 17.91 -3.73
C PHE A 313 -0.03 18.32 -5.11
N GLU A 314 -0.35 19.59 -5.30
CA GLU A 314 -0.71 20.13 -6.61
C GLU A 314 0.50 20.08 -7.57
N PHE A 315 0.27 19.63 -8.81
CA PHE A 315 1.30 19.66 -9.85
C PHE A 315 1.41 21.07 -10.46
N PRO A 316 2.61 21.66 -10.57
CA PRO A 316 2.77 23.05 -11.00
C PRO A 316 2.76 23.21 -12.52
N GLN A 317 1.68 22.77 -13.16
CA GLN A 317 1.55 22.82 -14.60
C GLN A 317 1.77 24.25 -15.12
N LYS A 318 1.10 25.23 -14.50
CA LYS A 318 1.21 26.64 -14.90
C LYS A 318 2.64 27.17 -14.84
N PHE A 319 3.37 26.87 -13.76
CA PHE A 319 4.77 27.29 -13.64
C PHE A 319 5.63 26.68 -14.76
N LEU A 320 5.42 25.39 -15.07
CA LEU A 320 6.16 24.71 -16.13
C LEU A 320 5.86 25.30 -17.50
N ASP A 321 4.60 25.54 -17.82
CA ASP A 321 4.19 26.10 -19.11
C ASP A 321 4.72 27.52 -19.32
N GLU A 322 4.87 28.31 -18.24
CA GLU A 322 5.38 29.69 -18.30
C GLU A 322 6.92 29.77 -18.30
N ASN A 323 7.63 28.82 -17.67
CA ASN A 323 9.07 28.93 -17.41
C ASN A 323 9.93 27.87 -18.10
N LYS A 324 9.32 26.83 -18.69
CA LYS A 324 10.01 25.70 -19.29
C LYS A 324 9.46 25.39 -20.67
N ASN A 325 10.33 24.89 -21.55
CA ASN A 325 9.89 24.47 -22.87
C ASN A 325 9.35 23.05 -22.80
N ASN A 326 8.10 22.85 -23.21
CA ASN A 326 7.57 21.51 -23.47
C ASN A 326 8.21 20.97 -24.76
N ILE A 327 9.12 20.01 -24.61
CA ILE A 327 9.90 19.44 -25.72
C ILE A 327 9.33 18.10 -26.20
N TYR A 328 8.38 17.52 -25.47
CA TYR A 328 7.69 16.30 -25.84
C TYR A 328 6.34 16.21 -25.14
N ASP A 329 5.30 15.96 -25.91
CA ASP A 329 3.95 15.69 -25.41
C ASP A 329 3.30 14.59 -26.26
N ASN A 330 2.71 13.59 -25.61
CA ASN A 330 1.93 12.54 -26.27
C ASN A 330 0.47 12.50 -25.81
N GLY A 331 -0.03 13.59 -25.26
CA GLY A 331 -1.38 13.75 -24.74
C GLY A 331 -1.58 13.19 -23.32
N GLY A 332 -0.81 12.17 -22.93
CA GLY A 332 -0.92 11.55 -21.62
C GLY A 332 0.20 11.89 -20.65
N SER A 333 1.35 12.36 -21.15
CA SER A 333 2.53 12.71 -20.35
C SER A 333 3.39 13.71 -21.12
N GLU A 334 4.16 14.51 -20.41
CA GLU A 334 4.96 15.61 -20.96
C GLU A 334 6.40 15.57 -20.47
N VAL A 335 7.29 16.19 -21.24
CA VAL A 335 8.67 16.44 -20.83
C VAL A 335 9.01 17.90 -21.06
N PHE A 336 9.47 18.54 -19.99
CA PHE A 336 9.91 19.93 -20.00
C PHE A 336 11.44 20.03 -19.87
N LYS A 337 12.00 21.13 -20.38
CA LYS A 337 13.42 21.48 -20.23
C LYS A 337 13.63 22.98 -20.04
#